data_AF-A0A9X8ZZA7-F1
#
_entry.id   AF-A0A9X8ZZA7-F1
#
_cell.length_a   1.000
_cell.length_b   1.000
_cell.length_c   1.000
_cell.angle_alpha   90.00
_cell.angle_beta   90.00
_cell.angle_gamma   90.00
#
_symmetry.space_group_name_H-M   'P 1'
#
loop_
_entity.id
_entity.type
_entity.pdbx_description
1 polymer ?
#
loop_
_entity_poly.entity_id
_entity_poly.type
_entity_poly.pdbx_seq_one_letter_code
_entity_poly.pdbx_strand_id
1 'polypeptide(L)'
;MPGDSINSIIEALRKKQDKIKFIQVRHEEAGALAAAAYAKLTGKLGVCMAIAGPGAIHLLNGLYDAKLDKAPVLAISGQVETDLLGTDFFQEVNLERMFDDVAVY
;
A
#
# COMPACT_ATOMS: atom_id res chain seq x y z
N MET A 1 9.84 -2.32 -2.43
CA MET A 1 10.11 -3.67 -1.94
C MET A 1 9.98 -4.66 -3.10
N PRO A 2 10.79 -5.70 -3.17
CA PRO A 2 10.51 -6.83 -4.07
C PRO A 2 9.35 -7.65 -3.51
N GLY A 3 8.46 -8.13 -4.37
CA GLY A 3 7.46 -9.13 -4.01
C GLY A 3 6.47 -9.36 -5.15
N ASP A 4 6.13 -10.63 -5.34
CA ASP A 4 5.57 -11.08 -6.62
C ASP A 4 4.18 -10.53 -6.92
N SER A 5 3.37 -10.30 -5.88
CA SER A 5 1.99 -9.78 -6.01
C SER A 5 1.90 -8.34 -6.55
N ILE A 6 3.01 -7.62 -6.68
CA ILE A 6 3.03 -6.26 -7.27
C ILE A 6 4.01 -6.10 -8.44
N ASN A 7 4.64 -7.19 -8.91
CA ASN A 7 5.69 -7.11 -9.94
C ASN A 7 5.20 -6.41 -11.22
N SER A 8 3.96 -6.68 -11.64
CA SER A 8 3.34 -6.04 -12.81
C SER A 8 3.22 -4.52 -12.65
N ILE A 9 2.84 -4.05 -11.46
CA ILE A 9 2.74 -2.62 -11.13
C ILE A 9 4.13 -1.98 -11.09
N ILE A 10 5.11 -2.64 -10.46
CA ILE A 10 6.50 -2.15 -10.40
C ILE A 10 7.08 -1.99 -11.81
N GLU A 11 6.87 -2.96 -12.69
CA GLU A 11 7.31 -2.88 -14.08
C GLU A 11 6.61 -1.76 -14.85
N ALA A 12 5.31 -1.54 -14.61
CA ALA A 12 4.56 -0.44 -15.20
C ALA A 12 5.08 0.94 -14.72
N LEU A 13 5.35 1.08 -13.43
CA LEU A 13 5.93 2.29 -12.84
C LEU A 13 7.33 2.57 -13.40
N ARG A 14 8.16 1.53 -13.56
CA ARG A 14 9.48 1.65 -14.21
C ARG A 14 9.36 2.18 -15.64
N LYS A 15 8.40 1.66 -16.42
CA LYS A 15 8.13 2.11 -17.80
C LYS A 15 7.54 3.52 -17.88
N LYS A 16 6.94 4.03 -16.81
CA LYS A 16 6.29 5.36 -16.73
C LYS A 16 7.00 6.32 -15.77
N GLN A 17 8.29 6.11 -15.54
CA GLN A 17 9.11 6.92 -14.63
C GLN A 17 9.16 8.41 -15.01
N ASP A 18 8.88 8.75 -16.27
CA ASP A 18 8.75 10.11 -16.79
C ASP A 18 7.46 10.81 -16.32
N LYS A 19 6.44 10.04 -15.92
CA LYS A 19 5.12 10.55 -15.50
C LYS A 19 4.87 10.38 -14.01
N ILE A 20 5.36 9.28 -13.42
CA ILE A 20 5.14 8.93 -12.02
C ILE A 20 6.51 8.70 -11.37
N LYS A 21 6.85 9.56 -10.41
CA LYS A 21 8.05 9.40 -9.60
C LYS A 21 7.79 8.33 -8.52
N PHE A 22 8.29 7.13 -8.76
CA PHE A 22 8.27 6.06 -7.77
C PHE A 22 9.43 6.22 -6.78
N ILE A 23 9.13 6.17 -5.47
CA ILE A 23 10.13 6.21 -4.40
C ILE A 23 10.17 4.83 -3.74
N GLN A 24 11.27 4.12 -3.92
CA GLN A 24 11.47 2.83 -3.27
C GLN A 24 11.89 3.04 -1.81
N VAL A 25 11.04 2.60 -0.89
CA VAL A 25 11.38 2.49 0.54
C VAL A 25 11.88 1.08 0.87
N ARG A 26 12.60 0.97 1.99
CA ARG A 26 13.11 -0.30 2.54
C ARG A 26 12.10 -1.05 3.43
N HIS A 27 11.07 -0.35 3.91
CA HIS A 27 10.06 -0.86 4.82
C HIS A 27 8.72 -0.23 4.45
N GLU A 28 7.64 -1.02 4.37
CA GLU A 28 6.32 -0.56 3.93
C GLU A 28 5.73 0.48 4.86
N GLU A 29 5.85 0.28 6.18
CA GLU A 29 5.47 1.27 7.19
C GLU A 29 6.10 2.64 6.96
N ALA A 30 7.41 2.69 6.71
CA ALA A 30 8.09 3.94 6.39
C ALA A 30 7.55 4.59 5.12
N GLY A 31 7.15 3.79 4.12
CA GLY A 31 6.49 4.27 2.91
C GLY A 31 5.09 4.82 3.17
N ALA A 32 4.29 4.15 4.00
CA ALA A 32 2.95 4.59 4.38
C ALA A 32 3.00 5.90 5.18
N LEU A 33 3.90 6.00 6.15
CA LEU A 33 4.13 7.24 6.92
C LEU A 33 4.62 8.38 6.02
N ALA A 34 5.52 8.10 5.07
CA ALA A 34 5.97 9.10 4.10
C ALA A 34 4.82 9.59 3.20
N ALA A 35 3.91 8.71 2.78
CA ALA A 35 2.73 9.08 2.01
C ALA A 35 1.76 9.95 2.82
N ALA A 36 1.51 9.61 4.08
CA ALA A 36 0.71 10.41 5.00
C ALA A 36 1.33 11.80 5.22
N ALA A 37 2.63 11.86 5.51
CA ALA A 37 3.35 13.12 5.67
C ALA A 37 3.33 13.97 4.39
N TYR A 38 3.53 13.36 3.22
CA TYR A 38 3.42 14.06 1.94
C TYR A 38 2.03 14.69 1.76
N ALA A 39 0.97 13.94 2.06
CA ALA A 39 -0.40 14.43 1.95
C ALA A 39 -0.66 15.62 2.88
N LYS A 40 -0.22 15.52 4.14
CA LYS A 40 -0.34 16.58 5.15
C LYS A 40 0.41 17.86 4.75
N LEU A 41 1.64 17.72 4.27
CA LEU A 41 2.51 18.85 3.96
C LEU A 41 2.16 19.55 2.64
N THR A 42 1.59 18.82 1.68
CA THR A 42 1.35 19.35 0.32
C THR A 42 -0.12 19.60 0.02
N GLY A 43 -1.04 19.04 0.81
CA GLY A 43 -2.48 19.02 0.50
C GLY A 43 -2.85 18.18 -0.73
N LYS A 44 -1.90 17.40 -1.27
CA LYS A 44 -2.11 16.52 -2.43
C LYS A 44 -2.34 15.08 -1.98
N LEU A 45 -2.79 14.23 -2.90
CA LEU A 45 -2.94 12.79 -2.64
C LEU A 45 -1.57 12.14 -2.39
N GLY A 46 -1.40 11.54 -1.22
CA GLY A 46 -0.30 10.62 -0.92
C GLY A 46 -0.61 9.23 -1.48
N VAL A 47 0.39 8.51 -1.98
CA VAL A 47 0.21 7.13 -2.46
C VAL A 47 1.28 6.24 -1.86
N CYS A 48 0.88 5.13 -1.26
CA CYS A 48 1.78 4.07 -0.79
C CYS A 48 1.37 2.73 -1.39
N MET A 49 2.33 1.80 -1.45
CA MET A 49 2.10 0.47 -2.01
C MET A 49 2.87 -0.59 -1.24
N ALA A 50 2.25 -1.76 -1.06
CA ALA A 50 2.86 -2.94 -0.46
C ALA A 50 2.44 -4.23 -1.19
N ILE A 51 3.16 -5.30 -0.89
CA ILE A 51 2.81 -6.66 -1.31
C ILE A 51 1.68 -7.22 -0.43
N ALA A 52 1.09 -8.35 -0.85
CA ALA A 52 0.15 -9.11 -0.04
C ALA A 52 0.74 -9.55 1.32
N GLY A 53 -0.13 -9.96 2.23
CA GLY A 53 0.26 -10.53 3.52
C GLY A 53 0.95 -9.53 4.45
N PRO A 54 2.09 -9.86 5.09
CA PRO A 54 2.76 -8.99 6.06
C PRO A 54 3.13 -7.60 5.55
N GLY A 55 3.42 -7.45 4.26
CA GLY A 55 3.71 -6.13 3.69
C GLY A 55 2.50 -5.20 3.76
N ALA A 56 1.30 -5.73 3.48
CA ALA A 56 0.04 -4.98 3.57
C ALA A 56 -0.26 -4.58 5.02
N ILE A 57 0.02 -5.46 5.99
CA ILE A 57 -0.14 -5.18 7.43
C ILE A 57 0.68 -3.96 7.83
N HIS A 58 1.94 -3.86 7.37
CA HIS A 58 2.80 -2.72 7.68
C HIS A 58 2.30 -1.38 7.15
N LEU A 59 1.38 -1.35 6.17
CA LEU A 59 0.76 -0.09 5.73
C LEU A 59 -0.14 0.53 6.82
N LEU A 60 -0.70 -0.28 7.72
CA LEU A 60 -1.71 0.16 8.69
C LEU A 60 -1.23 1.33 9.55
N ASN A 61 0.01 1.34 10.01
CA ASN A 61 0.52 2.41 10.88
C ASN A 61 0.46 3.78 10.17
N GLY A 62 0.85 3.84 8.90
CA GLY A 62 0.74 5.07 8.12
C GLY A 62 -0.69 5.41 7.70
N LEU A 63 -1.55 4.41 7.52
CA LEU A 63 -2.97 4.63 7.20
C LEU A 63 -3.78 5.12 8.39
N TYR A 64 -3.49 4.65 9.60
CA TYR A 64 -4.04 5.22 10.83
C TYR A 64 -3.59 6.66 11.03
N ASP A 65 -2.30 6.95 10.81
CA ASP A 65 -1.76 8.31 10.85
C ASP A 65 -2.46 9.25 9.83
N ALA A 66 -2.78 8.73 8.64
CA ALA A 66 -3.55 9.47 7.64
C ALA A 66 -5.02 9.66 8.04
N LYS A 67 -5.69 8.60 8.52
CA LYS A 67 -7.10 8.62 8.96
C LYS A 67 -7.31 9.63 10.08
N LEU A 68 -6.50 9.58 11.13
CA LEU A 68 -6.65 10.44 12.31
C LEU A 68 -6.44 11.92 11.97
N ASP A 69 -5.53 12.21 11.05
CA ASP A 69 -5.24 13.57 10.60
C ASP A 69 -6.06 14.00 9.38
N LYS A 70 -6.97 13.16 8.89
CA LYS A 70 -7.81 13.39 7.71
C LYS A 70 -6.99 13.71 6.45
N ALA A 71 -5.82 13.09 6.32
CA ALA A 71 -4.93 13.27 5.18
C ALA A 71 -5.31 12.31 4.03
N PRO A 72 -5.41 12.79 2.78
CA PRO A 72 -5.80 11.94 1.65
C PRO A 72 -4.66 11.01 1.24
N VAL A 73 -4.82 9.71 1.49
CA VAL A 73 -3.87 8.67 1.10
C VAL A 73 -4.56 7.55 0.33
N LEU A 74 -3.96 7.12 -0.79
CA LEU A 74 -4.31 5.91 -1.52
C LEU A 74 -3.30 4.81 -1.20
N ALA A 75 -3.76 3.71 -0.62
CA ALA A 75 -2.97 2.49 -0.47
C ALA A 75 -3.25 1.53 -1.62
N ILE A 76 -2.19 1.00 -2.21
CA ILE A 76 -2.26 -0.09 -3.19
C ILE A 76 -1.64 -1.32 -2.54
N SER A 77 -2.42 -2.36 -2.31
CA SER A 77 -1.90 -3.63 -1.81
C SER A 77 -1.96 -4.68 -2.89
N GLY A 78 -0.91 -5.49 -3.00
CA GLY A 78 -1.01 -6.79 -3.67
C GLY A 78 -1.98 -7.71 -2.93
N GLN A 79 -2.47 -8.73 -3.62
CA GLN A 79 -3.31 -9.80 -3.07
C GLN A 79 -2.87 -11.15 -3.66
N VAL A 80 -3.20 -12.25 -2.99
CA VAL A 80 -3.07 -13.60 -3.56
C VAL A 80 -4.04 -13.76 -4.74
N GLU A 81 -3.77 -14.72 -5.61
CA GLU A 81 -4.67 -15.03 -6.75
C GLU A 81 -6.07 -15.38 -6.25
N THR A 82 -7.11 -14.94 -6.97
CA THR A 82 -8.50 -15.06 -6.53
C THR A 82 -8.91 -16.51 -6.28
N ASP A 83 -8.41 -17.45 -7.07
CA ASP A 83 -8.69 -18.89 -6.93
C ASP A 83 -8.05 -19.53 -5.70
N LEU A 84 -7.14 -18.82 -5.01
CA LEU A 84 -6.46 -19.25 -3.79
C LEU A 84 -7.02 -18.60 -2.52
N LEU A 85 -7.98 -17.68 -2.64
CA LEU A 85 -8.64 -17.07 -1.49
C LEU A 85 -9.49 -18.11 -0.73
N GLY A 86 -9.39 -18.11 0.59
CA GLY A 86 -10.02 -19.05 1.49
C GLY A 86 -9.36 -20.43 1.56
N THR A 87 -8.13 -20.57 1.05
CA THR A 87 -7.43 -21.87 1.00
C THR A 87 -6.29 -22.00 2.01
N ASP A 88 -6.13 -21.01 2.91
CA ASP A 88 -4.99 -20.88 3.82
C ASP A 88 -3.66 -20.80 3.06
N PHE A 89 -3.67 -20.10 1.91
CA PHE A 89 -2.51 -19.98 1.05
C PHE A 89 -1.40 -19.16 1.73
N PHE A 90 -0.16 -19.38 1.29
CA PHE A 90 0.99 -18.63 1.82
C PHE A 90 0.78 -17.11 1.64
N GLN A 91 0.95 -16.36 2.74
CA GLN A 91 0.74 -14.90 2.82
C GLN A 91 -0.70 -14.43 2.58
N GLU A 92 -1.68 -15.33 2.63
CA GLU A 92 -3.09 -14.96 2.62
C GLU A 92 -3.46 -14.21 3.92
N VAL A 93 -4.05 -13.03 3.75
CA VAL A 93 -4.63 -12.23 4.84
C VAL A 93 -5.95 -11.67 4.32
N ASN A 94 -6.97 -11.64 5.18
CA ASN A 94 -8.22 -10.95 4.85
C ASN A 94 -8.00 -9.43 4.87
N LEU A 95 -7.54 -8.89 3.73
CA LEU A 95 -7.17 -7.48 3.57
C LEU A 95 -8.38 -6.55 3.68
N GLU A 96 -9.55 -6.97 3.21
CA GLU A 96 -10.80 -6.19 3.30
C GLU A 96 -11.14 -5.91 4.77
N ARG A 97 -11.22 -6.96 5.59
CA ARG A 97 -11.47 -6.82 7.02
C ARG A 97 -10.35 -6.06 7.74
N MET A 98 -9.11 -6.24 7.32
CA MET A 98 -7.95 -5.59 7.93
C MET A 98 -7.93 -4.09 7.68
N PHE A 99 -8.32 -3.64 6.49
CA PHE A 99 -8.32 -2.22 6.12
C PHE A 99 -9.63 -1.50 6.44
N ASP A 100 -10.71 -2.22 6.75
CA ASP A 100 -12.06 -1.67 7.01
C ASP A 100 -12.06 -0.43 7.92
N ASP A 101 -11.32 -0.46 9.03
CA ASP A 101 -11.29 0.70 9.93
C ASP A 101 -10.51 1.89 9.34
N VAL A 102 -9.46 1.68 8.54
CA VAL A 102 -8.61 2.76 8.01
C VAL A 102 -9.02 3.25 6.63
N ALA A 103 -9.91 2.53 5.95
CA ALA A 103 -10.39 2.85 4.62
C ALA A 103 -11.73 3.59 4.65
N VAL A 104 -12.00 4.32 3.58
CA VAL A 104 -13.29 5.01 3.35
C VAL A 104 -13.98 4.56 2.06
N TYR A 105 -13.35 3.65 1.33
CA TYR A 105 -13.81 3.02 0.08
C TYR A 105 -13.35 1.58 0.02
#